data_AF-A0AAE4I042-F1
#
_entry.id   AF-A0AAE4I042-F1
#
_cell.length_a   1.000
_cell.length_b   1.000
_cell.length_c   1.000
_cell.angle_alpha   90.00
_cell.angle_beta   90.00
_cell.angle_gamma   90.00
#
_symmetry.space_group_name_H-M   'P 1'
#
loop_
_entity.id
_entity.type
_entity.pdbx_description
1 polymer ?
#
loop_
_entity_poly.entity_id
_entity_poly.type
_entity_poly.pdbx_seq_one_letter_code
_entity_poly.pdbx_strand_id
1 'polypeptide(L)'
;MKTLAIELRDSLTTPLKAQTITYLQEKFMSDYSIDKIYERVDSFLKTVELSIKADFEAGESSLYISQAKDEFEEDNIYWHISLRDENGDTYAIDFIPLIELLNYPVEGYQENAALIGDVIWELTFDGWTIEEQQKRIYEMKKRFEE
;
A
#
# COMPACT_ATOMS: atom_id res chain seq x y z
N MET A 1 -13.80 -10.13 -11.14
CA MET A 1 -13.04 -9.04 -10.51
C MET A 1 -11.59 -9.48 -10.45
N LYS A 2 -10.62 -8.63 -10.81
CA LYS A 2 -9.20 -8.99 -10.64
C LYS A 2 -8.83 -8.84 -9.16
N THR A 3 -7.86 -9.63 -8.71
CA THR A 3 -7.27 -9.50 -7.37
C THR A 3 -6.21 -8.41 -7.37
N LEU A 4 -5.90 -7.88 -6.18
CA LEU A 4 -4.83 -6.91 -6.03
C LEU A 4 -3.49 -7.43 -6.59
N ALA A 5 -3.19 -8.71 -6.39
CA ALA A 5 -1.98 -9.33 -6.91
C ALA A 5 -1.87 -9.26 -8.43
N ILE A 6 -2.97 -9.55 -9.13
CA ILE A 6 -2.98 -9.50 -10.60
C ILE A 6 -2.74 -8.08 -11.08
N GLU A 7 -3.42 -7.09 -10.48
CA GLU A 7 -3.28 -5.69 -10.88
C GLU A 7 -1.88 -5.14 -10.60
N LEU A 8 -1.31 -5.43 -9.43
CA LEU A 8 0.04 -5.03 -9.07
C LEU A 8 1.09 -5.68 -9.97
N ARG A 9 0.96 -6.99 -10.25
CA ARG A 9 1.86 -7.70 -11.16
C ARG A 9 1.82 -7.08 -12.56
N ASP A 10 0.62 -6.90 -13.11
CA ASP A 10 0.44 -6.36 -14.46
C ASP A 10 1.03 -4.94 -14.53
N SER A 11 0.79 -4.11 -13.52
CA SER A 11 1.30 -2.74 -13.49
C SER A 11 2.83 -2.66 -13.34
N LEU A 12 3.40 -3.48 -12.45
CA LEU A 12 4.84 -3.47 -12.15
C LEU A 12 5.69 -4.21 -13.20
N THR A 13 5.08 -4.82 -14.22
CA THR A 13 5.81 -5.40 -15.37
C THR A 13 5.86 -4.47 -16.58
N THR A 14 5.31 -3.26 -16.46
CA THR A 14 5.28 -2.23 -17.51
C THR A 14 6.23 -1.07 -17.19
N PRO A 15 6.37 -0.06 -18.07
CA PRO A 15 7.11 1.17 -17.75
C PRO A 15 6.58 1.92 -16.52
N LEU A 16 5.37 1.62 -16.05
CA LEU A 16 4.79 2.22 -14.85
C LEU A 16 5.60 1.93 -13.60
N LYS A 17 6.30 0.77 -13.54
CA LYS A 17 7.20 0.42 -12.44
C LYS A 17 8.23 1.53 -12.15
N ALA A 18 8.86 2.07 -13.19
CA ALA A 18 9.86 3.11 -13.02
C ALA A 18 9.26 4.39 -12.40
N GLN A 19 8.05 4.75 -12.81
CA GLN A 19 7.33 5.91 -12.28
C GLN A 19 6.91 5.70 -10.83
N THR A 20 6.42 4.49 -10.49
CA THR A 20 6.11 4.10 -9.11
C THR A 20 7.34 4.17 -8.21
N ILE A 21 8.51 3.74 -8.69
CA ILE A 21 9.76 3.79 -7.92
C ILE A 21 10.20 5.23 -7.66
N THR A 22 10.11 6.10 -8.67
CA THR A 22 10.36 7.54 -8.49
C THR A 22 9.42 8.11 -7.44
N TYR A 23 8.13 7.80 -7.52
CA TYR A 23 7.14 8.26 -6.55
C TYR A 23 7.46 7.78 -5.12
N LEU A 24 7.76 6.49 -4.94
CA LEU A 24 8.14 5.93 -3.64
C LEU A 24 9.39 6.61 -3.05
N GLN A 25 10.38 6.92 -3.90
CA GLN A 25 11.56 7.67 -3.47
C GLN A 25 11.20 9.07 -2.99
N GLU A 26 10.47 9.81 -3.81
CA GLU A 26 10.13 11.21 -3.54
C GLU A 26 9.25 11.37 -2.30
N LYS A 27 8.32 10.44 -2.07
CA LYS A 27 7.31 10.55 -1.02
C LYS A 27 7.68 9.88 0.30
N PHE A 28 8.31 8.71 0.26
CA PHE A 28 8.44 7.90 1.48
C PHE A 28 9.86 7.43 1.76
N MET A 29 10.74 7.45 0.75
CA MET A 29 12.07 6.85 0.82
C MET A 29 13.16 7.79 0.29
N SER A 30 13.09 9.07 0.65
CA SER A 30 13.97 10.12 0.11
C SER A 30 15.46 9.87 0.37
N ASP A 31 15.78 9.18 1.47
CA ASP A 31 17.14 8.79 1.84
C ASP A 31 17.65 7.52 1.13
N TYR A 32 16.81 6.85 0.34
CA TYR A 32 17.17 5.63 -0.39
C TYR A 32 17.56 5.95 -1.83
N SER A 33 18.55 5.23 -2.35
CA SER A 33 18.85 5.27 -3.77
C SER A 33 17.75 4.58 -4.58
N ILE A 34 17.52 5.06 -5.80
CA ILE A 34 16.59 4.44 -6.76
C ILE A 34 16.88 2.94 -6.93
N ASP A 35 18.13 2.54 -7.07
CA ASP A 35 18.52 1.12 -7.23
C ASP A 35 18.07 0.26 -6.05
N LYS A 36 18.19 0.77 -4.82
CA LYS A 36 17.76 0.06 -3.61
C LYS A 36 16.25 -0.07 -3.52
N ILE A 37 15.51 0.92 -4.04
CA ILE A 37 14.04 0.86 -4.12
C ILE A 37 13.63 -0.13 -5.21
N TYR A 38 14.32 -0.16 -6.36
CA TYR A 38 14.13 -1.19 -7.40
C TYR A 38 14.26 -2.60 -6.82
N GLU A 39 15.34 -2.89 -6.10
CA GLU A 39 15.55 -4.20 -5.47
C GLU A 39 14.39 -4.60 -4.53
N ARG A 40 13.88 -3.63 -3.75
CA ARG A 40 12.75 -3.85 -2.84
C ARG A 40 11.45 -4.12 -3.59
N VAL A 41 11.14 -3.32 -4.62
CA VAL A 41 9.97 -3.51 -5.46
C VAL A 41 10.05 -4.84 -6.22
N ASP A 42 11.23 -5.25 -6.68
CA ASP A 42 11.43 -6.56 -7.29
C ASP A 42 11.26 -7.72 -6.30
N SER A 43 11.71 -7.55 -5.06
CA SER A 43 11.45 -8.52 -4.00
C SER A 43 9.96 -8.61 -3.69
N PHE A 44 9.26 -7.48 -3.62
CA PHE A 44 7.82 -7.45 -3.41
C PHE A 44 7.06 -8.09 -4.57
N LEU A 45 7.44 -7.82 -5.83
CA LEU A 45 6.82 -8.42 -7.00
C LEU A 45 6.93 -9.95 -6.98
N LYS A 46 8.05 -10.52 -6.50
CA LYS A 46 8.16 -11.97 -6.30
C LYS A 46 7.15 -12.49 -5.28
N THR A 47 6.92 -11.76 -4.19
CA THR A 47 5.88 -12.11 -3.21
C THR A 47 4.48 -12.07 -3.84
N VAL A 48 4.19 -11.07 -4.67
CA VAL A 48 2.95 -10.97 -5.45
C VAL A 48 2.79 -12.17 -6.38
N GLU A 49 3.82 -12.55 -7.11
CA GLU A 49 3.78 -13.71 -8.00
C GLU A 49 3.61 -15.04 -7.26
N LEU A 50 4.15 -15.15 -6.04
CA LEU A 50 3.96 -16.31 -5.17
C LEU A 50 2.54 -16.35 -4.60
N SER A 51 1.95 -15.21 -4.24
CA SER A 51 0.59 -15.17 -3.69
C SER A 51 -0.46 -15.62 -4.70
N ILE A 52 -0.27 -15.30 -5.99
CA ILE A 52 -1.16 -15.77 -7.09
C ILE A 52 -1.19 -17.30 -7.19
N LYS A 53 -0.11 -17.97 -6.78
CA LYS A 53 -0.01 -19.45 -6.78
C LYS A 53 -0.53 -20.06 -5.49
N ALA A 54 -0.79 -19.26 -4.46
CA ALA A 54 -1.38 -19.74 -3.23
C ALA A 54 -2.87 -19.99 -3.48
N ASP A 55 -3.34 -21.17 -3.10
CA ASP A 55 -4.76 -21.51 -3.16
C ASP A 55 -5.46 -20.82 -2.00
N PHE A 56 -6.07 -19.66 -2.28
CA PHE A 56 -6.81 -18.86 -1.31
C PHE A 56 -8.18 -18.51 -1.87
N GLU A 57 -9.23 -18.95 -1.19
CA GLU A 57 -10.59 -18.53 -1.47
C GLU A 57 -10.89 -17.28 -0.63
N ALA A 58 -10.91 -16.12 -1.28
CA ALA A 58 -11.41 -14.90 -0.66
C ALA A 58 -12.89 -15.08 -0.34
N GLY A 59 -13.29 -14.72 0.88
CA GLY A 59 -14.71 -14.64 1.25
C GLY A 59 -15.45 -13.51 0.51
N GLU A 60 -16.59 -13.08 1.02
CA GLU A 60 -17.40 -12.02 0.38
C GLU A 60 -16.79 -10.60 0.52
N SER A 61 -15.61 -10.48 1.12
CA SER A 61 -14.90 -9.22 1.29
C SER A 61 -14.09 -8.83 0.04
N SER A 62 -13.84 -7.53 -0.10
CA SER A 62 -13.03 -6.95 -1.18
C SER A 62 -12.07 -5.91 -0.61
N LEU A 63 -10.97 -5.64 -1.33
CA LEU A 63 -10.14 -4.48 -1.03
C LEU A 63 -10.71 -3.26 -1.75
N TYR A 64 -10.83 -2.17 -1.02
CA TYR A 64 -11.32 -0.90 -1.53
C TYR A 64 -10.21 0.15 -1.44
N ILE A 65 -9.82 0.68 -2.60
CA ILE A 65 -8.84 1.75 -2.70
C ILE A 65 -9.57 3.07 -2.90
N SER A 66 -9.26 4.05 -2.05
CA SER A 66 -9.87 5.37 -2.11
C SER A 66 -8.89 6.46 -1.69
N GLN A 67 -9.17 7.69 -2.08
CA GLN A 67 -8.37 8.83 -1.63
C GLN A 67 -8.76 9.20 -0.21
N ALA A 68 -7.76 9.30 0.66
CA ALA A 68 -7.87 9.87 2.00
C ALA A 68 -7.14 11.21 2.04
N LYS A 69 -7.61 12.08 2.94
CA LYS A 69 -6.87 13.28 3.32
C LYS A 69 -6.04 12.96 4.55
N ASP A 70 -4.81 13.41 4.55
CA ASP A 70 -3.98 13.37 5.75
C ASP A 70 -4.65 14.22 6.85
N GLU A 71 -4.87 13.61 8.02
CA GLU A 71 -5.49 14.28 9.18
C GLU A 71 -4.62 15.41 9.74
N PHE A 72 -3.35 15.45 9.36
CA PHE A 72 -2.35 16.39 9.84
C PHE A 72 -1.95 17.44 8.80
N GLU A 73 -2.06 17.13 7.51
CA GLU A 73 -1.84 18.03 6.39
C GLU A 73 -3.04 17.97 5.43
N GLU A 74 -4.08 18.78 5.68
CA GLU A 74 -5.37 18.73 4.96
C GLU A 74 -5.27 18.84 3.42
N ASP A 75 -4.14 19.34 2.90
CA ASP A 75 -3.83 19.48 1.47
C ASP A 75 -3.17 18.24 0.86
N ASN A 76 -2.67 17.31 1.68
CA ASN A 76 -2.11 16.05 1.22
C ASN A 76 -3.21 15.02 1.03
N ILE A 77 -3.34 14.57 -0.22
CA ILE A 77 -4.24 13.49 -0.62
C ILE A 77 -3.38 12.30 -1.00
N TYR A 78 -3.67 11.16 -0.37
CA TYR A 78 -3.01 9.88 -0.66
C TYR A 78 -4.05 8.79 -0.91
N TRP A 79 -3.64 7.70 -1.54
CA TRP A 79 -4.50 6.54 -1.73
C TRP A 79 -4.37 5.58 -0.56
N HIS A 80 -5.47 5.35 0.12
CA HIS A 80 -5.58 4.38 1.21
C HIS A 80 -6.28 3.12 0.72
N ILE A 81 -5.92 1.98 1.32
CA ILE A 81 -6.50 0.67 1.02
C ILE A 81 -7.12 0.08 2.28
N SER A 82 -8.40 -0.30 2.19
CA SER A 82 -9.16 -0.88 3.30
C SER A 82 -9.80 -2.21 2.88
N LEU A 83 -10.03 -3.10 3.85
CA LEU A 83 -10.91 -4.25 3.62
C LEU A 83 -12.36 -3.79 3.71
N ARG A 84 -13.20 -4.14 2.75
CA ARG A 84 -14.63 -3.86 2.74
C ARG A 84 -15.43 -5.15 2.79
N ASP A 85 -16.34 -5.25 3.74
CA ASP A 85 -17.22 -6.41 3.88
C ASP A 85 -18.46 -6.34 2.96
N GLU A 86 -19.32 -7.36 3.05
CA GLU A 86 -20.58 -7.48 2.30
C GLU A 86 -21.61 -6.37 2.61
N ASN A 87 -21.51 -5.75 3.79
CA ASN A 87 -22.39 -4.66 4.22
C ASN A 87 -21.86 -3.29 3.78
N GLY A 88 -20.64 -3.24 3.24
CA GLY A 88 -19.97 -2.02 2.81
C GLY A 88 -19.15 -1.35 3.92
N ASP A 89 -19.01 -1.97 5.08
CA ASP A 89 -18.20 -1.45 6.18
C ASP A 89 -16.70 -1.64 5.85
N THR A 90 -15.89 -0.62 6.15
CA THR A 90 -14.44 -0.60 5.86
C THR A 90 -13.61 -0.78 7.12
N TYR A 91 -12.60 -1.64 7.02
CA TYR A 91 -11.70 -2.01 8.11
C TYR A 91 -10.24 -1.84 7.71
N ALA A 92 -9.40 -1.56 8.70
CA ALA A 92 -7.95 -1.49 8.54
C ALA A 92 -7.37 -2.85 8.12
N ILE A 93 -6.30 -2.82 7.31
CA ILE A 93 -5.69 -4.02 6.73
C ILE A 93 -4.49 -4.55 7.53
N ASP A 94 -4.03 -3.81 8.54
CA ASP A 94 -2.77 -4.01 9.28
C ASP A 94 -2.62 -5.41 9.90
N PHE A 95 -3.74 -6.05 10.24
CA PHE A 95 -3.76 -7.36 10.90
C PHE A 95 -4.03 -8.52 9.93
N ILE A 96 -4.22 -8.23 8.64
CA ILE A 96 -4.49 -9.25 7.63
C ILE A 96 -3.16 -9.67 6.99
N PRO A 97 -2.85 -10.97 6.92
CA PRO A 97 -1.62 -11.43 6.29
C PRO A 97 -1.51 -10.93 4.83
N LEU A 98 -0.34 -10.43 4.45
CA LEU A 98 -0.11 -9.87 3.11
C LEU A 98 -0.50 -10.82 1.97
N ILE A 99 -0.25 -12.12 2.12
CA ILE A 99 -0.63 -13.13 1.11
C ILE A 99 -2.16 -13.19 0.93
N GLU A 100 -2.93 -13.00 1.99
CA GLU A 100 -4.39 -12.96 1.92
C GLU A 100 -4.85 -11.65 1.27
N LEU A 101 -4.30 -10.50 1.71
CA LEU A 101 -4.57 -9.19 1.10
C LEU A 101 -4.40 -9.21 -0.41
N LEU A 102 -3.28 -9.75 -0.89
CA LEU A 102 -2.98 -9.83 -2.31
C LEU A 102 -4.01 -10.66 -3.12
N ASN A 103 -4.72 -11.58 -2.48
CA ASN A 103 -5.70 -12.45 -3.14
C ASN A 103 -7.15 -11.98 -3.01
N TYR A 104 -7.44 -10.94 -2.22
CA TYR A 104 -8.76 -10.33 -2.26
C TYR A 104 -9.01 -9.64 -3.60
N PRO A 105 -10.24 -9.70 -4.12
CA PRO A 105 -10.61 -8.92 -5.27
C PRO A 105 -10.61 -7.43 -4.91
N VAL A 106 -10.16 -6.58 -5.84
CA VAL A 106 -9.89 -5.15 -5.57
C VAL A 106 -10.82 -4.24 -6.36
N GLU A 107 -11.24 -3.16 -5.72
CA GLU A 107 -12.02 -2.07 -6.28
C GLU A 107 -11.30 -0.73 -6.11
N GLY A 108 -11.53 0.19 -7.04
CA GLY A 108 -10.89 1.51 -7.04
C GLY A 108 -9.45 1.52 -7.56
N TYR A 109 -8.91 0.37 -7.97
CA TYR A 109 -7.58 0.30 -8.58
C TYR A 109 -7.51 1.07 -9.90
N GLN A 110 -6.43 1.85 -10.07
CA GLN A 110 -6.14 2.59 -11.30
C GLN A 110 -4.66 2.43 -11.63
N GLU A 111 -4.32 2.30 -12.92
CA GLU A 111 -2.93 2.25 -13.39
C GLU A 111 -2.27 3.63 -13.31
N ASN A 112 -1.91 4.04 -12.10
CA ASN A 112 -1.22 5.30 -11.80
C ASN A 112 -0.11 5.05 -10.78
N ALA A 113 1.08 5.61 -11.05
CA ALA A 113 2.25 5.50 -10.20
C ALA A 113 2.01 5.91 -8.74
N ALA A 114 1.23 6.97 -8.50
CA ALA A 114 0.94 7.47 -7.16
C ALA A 114 0.10 6.45 -6.36
N LEU A 115 -1.01 5.98 -6.94
CA LEU A 115 -1.86 4.97 -6.31
C LEU A 115 -1.09 3.69 -6.02
N ILE A 116 -0.34 3.20 -6.99
CA ILE A 116 0.44 1.97 -6.83
C ILE A 116 1.53 2.17 -5.77
N GLY A 117 2.17 3.33 -5.75
CA GLY A 117 3.18 3.68 -4.75
C GLY A 117 2.61 3.70 -3.33
N ASP A 118 1.51 4.42 -3.12
CA ASP A 118 0.81 4.48 -1.84
C ASP A 118 0.36 3.08 -1.38
N VAL A 119 -0.21 2.28 -2.28
CA VAL A 119 -0.64 0.90 -1.96
C VAL A 119 0.55 0.01 -1.60
N ILE A 120 1.68 0.07 -2.31
CA ILE A 120 2.89 -0.67 -1.94
C ILE A 120 3.38 -0.23 -0.55
N TRP A 121 3.34 1.08 -0.27
CA TRP A 121 3.73 1.65 1.00
C TRP A 121 2.89 1.12 2.16
N GLU A 122 1.57 1.20 2.04
CA GLU A 122 0.58 0.66 2.99
C GLU A 122 0.79 -0.85 3.24
N LEU A 123 1.06 -1.63 2.20
CA LEU A 123 1.20 -3.08 2.32
C LEU A 123 2.53 -3.56 2.91
N THR A 124 3.62 -2.79 2.78
CA THR A 124 4.99 -3.32 3.01
C THR A 124 5.86 -2.49 3.94
N PHE A 125 5.50 -1.24 4.23
CA PHE A 125 6.38 -0.29 4.91
C PHE A 125 5.70 0.46 6.06
N ASP A 126 4.71 -0.17 6.71
CA ASP A 126 3.97 0.33 7.90
C ASP A 126 2.93 1.42 7.59
N GLY A 127 2.67 1.72 6.31
CA GLY A 127 1.64 2.66 5.86
C GLY A 127 1.83 4.13 6.26
N TRP A 128 2.68 4.42 7.26
CA TRP A 128 2.94 5.77 7.75
C TRP A 128 4.10 6.39 7.01
N THR A 129 3.92 7.62 6.55
CA THR A 129 5.02 8.47 6.08
C THR A 129 6.07 8.70 7.17
N ILE A 130 7.28 9.10 6.78
CA ILE A 130 8.35 9.43 7.75
C ILE A 130 7.88 10.53 8.70
N GLU A 131 7.15 11.50 8.18
CA GLU A 131 6.56 12.62 8.91
C GLU A 131 5.55 12.13 9.94
N GLU A 132 4.63 11.24 9.57
CA GLU A 132 3.66 10.63 10.48
C GLU A 132 4.33 9.77 11.55
N GLN A 133 5.36 8.98 11.17
CA GLN A 133 6.16 8.21 12.12
C GLN A 133 6.83 9.13 13.15
N GLN A 134 7.51 10.17 12.70
CA GLN A 134 8.17 11.13 13.58
C GLN A 134 7.17 11.86 14.49
N LYS A 135 6.00 12.20 13.96
CA LYS A 135 4.94 12.89 14.70
C LYS A 135 4.30 11.99 15.75
N ARG A 136 3.98 10.74 15.42
CA ARG A 136 3.52 9.71 16.38
C ARG A 136 4.53 9.48 17.48
N ILE A 137 5.82 9.37 17.13
CA ILE A 137 6.91 9.24 18.10
C ILE A 137 6.94 10.45 19.05
N TYR A 138 6.78 11.67 18.51
CA TYR A 138 6.73 12.89 19.31
C TYR A 138 5.52 12.93 20.26
N GLU A 139 4.32 12.61 19.77
CA GLU A 139 3.10 12.58 20.59
C GLU A 139 3.16 11.52 21.68
N MET A 140 3.70 10.34 21.38
CA MET A 140 3.93 9.29 22.37
C MET A 140 4.89 9.78 23.45
N LYS A 141 6.03 10.39 23.07
CA LYS A 141 6.98 10.96 24.04
C LYS A 141 6.31 11.99 24.96
N LYS A 142 5.49 12.89 24.39
CA LYS A 142 4.75 13.89 25.18
C LYS A 142 3.83 13.23 26.23
N ARG A 143 3.11 12.16 25.87
CA ARG A 143 2.23 11.43 26.79
C ARG A 143 2.98 10.67 27.88
N PHE A 144 4.24 10.31 27.66
CA PHE A 144 5.08 9.67 28.69
C PHE A 144 5.73 10.68 29.66
N GLU A 145 5.75 11.97 29.29
CA GLU A 145 6.29 13.05 30.12
C GLU A 145 5.20 13.76 30.96
N GLU A 146 3.91 13.44 30.74
CA GLU A 146 2.74 13.85 31.54
C GLU A 146 2.35 12.80 32.58
#